data_AF-A0A674IJG3-F1
#
_entry.id   AF-A0A674IJG3-F1
#
_cell.length_a   1.000
_cell.length_b   1.000
_cell.length_c   1.000
_cell.angle_alpha   90.00
_cell.angle_beta   90.00
_cell.angle_gamma   90.00
#
_symmetry.space_group_name_H-M   'P 1'
#
loop_
_entity.id
_entity.type
_entity.pdbx_description
1 polymer ?
#
loop_
_entity_poly.entity_id
_entity_poly.type
_entity_poly.pdbx_seq_one_letter_code
_entity_poly.pdbx_strand_id
1 'polypeptide(L)'
;GRCGDSGKVWGRGMCPVCVFFNIITYHVLGFRSMHGRITVQAFSFDQHFKAYRKDEFVKAFFNDPNVSANLKLLTASGQWTTLGTKVKKIEAIVVPCTQVSMSFFDRLYSEGVVRETGHIVKCYDDYYDGIPISDELRKVLLLEDSDHFDLFSQSNREEFLFCLFKHLCLGGTLCQFEDVLGPYLETTKALYKDLISVQKDPETKEIIITSTIFKVSAYVSINFLSLITFHQ
;
A
#
# COMPACT_ATOMS: atom_id res chain seq x y z
N GLY A 1 7.59 23.92 4.08
CA GLY A 1 8.63 23.46 3.14
C GLY A 1 8.14 23.67 1.73
N ARG A 2 9.02 23.51 0.74
CA ARG A 2 8.62 23.35 -0.66
C ARG A 2 8.81 21.88 -1.02
N CYS A 3 7.84 21.26 -1.66
CA CYS A 3 8.01 19.92 -2.23
C CYS A 3 8.66 20.03 -3.61
N GLY A 4 9.50 19.08 -3.99
CA GLY A 4 10.05 18.91 -5.35
C GLY A 4 9.62 17.58 -5.96
N ASP A 5 9.42 17.52 -7.29
CA ASP A 5 9.26 16.24 -8.01
C ASP A 5 10.68 15.72 -8.32
N SER A 6 11.04 14.56 -7.77
CA SER A 6 12.40 14.05 -7.84
C SER A 6 12.70 13.22 -9.09
N GLY A 7 11.69 12.82 -9.88
CA GLY A 7 11.90 11.89 -10.98
C GLY A 7 12.49 10.52 -10.53
N LYS A 8 12.41 9.50 -11.38
CA LYS A 8 12.82 8.11 -11.06
C LYS A 8 14.35 7.92 -11.02
N VAL A 9 15.10 8.61 -10.17
CA VAL A 9 16.55 8.42 -10.04
C VAL A 9 16.90 7.90 -8.64
N TRP A 10 16.98 6.57 -8.53
CA TRP A 10 17.38 5.85 -7.32
C TRP A 10 18.89 5.64 -7.31
N GLY A 11 19.64 6.68 -6.95
CA GLY A 11 21.08 6.62 -6.70
C GLY A 11 21.37 6.39 -5.23
N ARG A 12 22.19 5.36 -4.91
CA ARG A 12 22.76 5.15 -3.57
C ARG A 12 23.67 6.32 -3.20
N GLY A 13 23.09 7.28 -2.51
CA GLY A 13 23.81 8.40 -1.89
C GLY A 13 23.20 9.73 -2.29
N MET A 14 22.30 10.27 -1.47
CA MET A 14 21.97 11.69 -1.50
C MET A 14 21.22 12.14 -0.22
N CYS A 15 21.67 13.30 0.28
CA CYS A 15 21.21 14.23 1.31
C CYS A 15 20.34 13.76 2.51
N PRO A 16 20.75 14.04 3.77
CA PRO A 16 20.05 13.65 5.01
C PRO A 16 18.76 14.43 5.33
N VAL A 17 18.18 15.14 4.35
CA VAL A 17 17.10 16.13 4.57
C VAL A 17 15.89 15.91 3.66
N CYS A 18 15.92 14.94 2.74
CA CYS A 18 14.83 14.71 1.79
C CYS A 18 13.94 13.55 2.27
N VAL A 19 12.73 13.88 2.75
CA VAL A 19 11.70 12.85 2.97
C VAL A 19 11.11 12.48 1.61
N PHE A 20 11.23 11.22 1.22
CA PHE A 20 10.63 10.70 0.00
C PHE A 20 9.25 10.12 0.32
N PHE A 21 8.23 10.56 -0.41
CA PHE A 21 6.87 10.06 -0.28
C PHE A 21 6.54 9.16 -1.45
N ASN A 22 6.25 7.90 -1.20
CA ASN A 22 5.62 7.07 -2.22
C ASN A 22 4.12 7.07 -1.98
N ILE A 23 3.39 7.72 -2.88
CA ILE A 23 1.92 7.72 -2.86
C ILE A 23 1.44 6.64 -3.79
N ILE A 24 0.84 5.58 -3.24
CA ILE A 24 0.05 4.63 -4.03
C ILE A 24 -1.35 5.22 -4.13
N THR A 25 -1.70 5.64 -5.34
CA THR A 25 -3.02 6.19 -5.62
C THR A 25 -3.95 5.07 -6.13
N TYR A 26 -5.11 4.81 -5.48
CA TYR A 26 -6.12 3.87 -5.99
C TYR A 26 -7.56 4.32 -5.69
N HIS A 27 -8.48 4.09 -6.65
CA HIS A 27 -9.91 4.31 -6.45
C HIS A 27 -10.57 3.01 -5.95
N VAL A 28 -11.26 3.07 -4.81
CA VAL A 28 -11.80 1.89 -4.09
C VAL A 28 -13.06 1.31 -4.74
N LEU A 29 -13.71 2.01 -5.66
CA LEU A 29 -14.98 1.53 -6.24
C LEU A 29 -14.89 1.43 -7.76
N GLY A 30 -14.79 0.19 -8.24
CA GLY A 30 -15.08 -0.17 -9.62
C GLY A 30 -14.12 0.40 -10.66
N PHE A 31 -13.26 -0.46 -11.20
CA PHE A 31 -13.10 -0.74 -12.64
C PHE A 31 -11.65 -1.20 -12.94
N ARG A 32 -11.58 -2.40 -13.53
CA ARG A 32 -10.79 -2.88 -14.67
C ARG A 32 -9.26 -2.61 -14.74
N SER A 33 -8.51 -3.54 -14.13
CA SER A 33 -7.05 -3.83 -14.25
C SER A 33 -6.13 -2.91 -13.47
N MET A 34 -5.11 -3.45 -12.81
CA MET A 34 -4.07 -2.68 -12.13
C MET A 34 -3.15 -1.94 -13.10
N HIS A 35 -3.04 -2.42 -14.34
CA HIS A 35 -2.14 -1.84 -15.33
C HIS A 35 -2.56 -0.39 -15.66
N GLY A 36 -1.66 0.56 -15.39
CA GLY A 36 -1.91 1.99 -15.62
C GLY A 36 -2.90 2.65 -14.64
N ARG A 37 -3.32 1.96 -13.57
CA ARG A 37 -4.22 2.48 -12.52
C ARG A 37 -3.58 2.64 -11.15
N ILE A 38 -2.47 1.93 -10.91
CA ILE A 38 -1.60 2.18 -9.78
C ILE A 38 -0.40 2.97 -10.28
N THR A 39 -0.11 4.06 -9.58
CA THR A 39 1.11 4.83 -9.78
C THR A 39 1.76 5.06 -8.45
N VAL A 40 3.09 4.98 -8.43
CA VAL A 40 3.91 5.43 -7.31
C VAL A 40 4.48 6.78 -7.71
N GLN A 41 4.13 7.82 -6.95
CA GLN A 41 4.62 9.17 -7.16
C GLN A 41 5.53 9.56 -6.01
N ALA A 42 6.73 10.03 -6.37
CA ALA A 42 7.78 10.43 -5.44
C ALA A 42 7.82 11.95 -5.31
N PHE A 43 7.74 12.45 -4.09
CA PHE A 43 7.98 13.86 -3.76
C PHE A 43 9.12 13.94 -2.75
N SER A 44 9.98 14.96 -2.87
CA SER A 44 10.99 15.28 -1.87
C SER A 44 10.51 16.43 -0.99
N PHE A 45 10.75 16.33 0.32
CA PHE A 45 10.48 17.41 1.27
C PHE A 45 11.70 17.71 2.14
N ASP A 46 12.14 18.97 2.11
CA ASP A 46 13.40 19.42 2.68
C ASP A 46 13.31 19.83 4.17
N GLN A 47 12.38 19.26 4.95
CA GLN A 47 12.29 19.55 6.39
C GLN A 47 12.25 18.28 7.22
N HIS A 48 12.77 18.38 8.45
CA HIS A 48 12.72 17.31 9.41
C HIS A 48 11.27 16.88 9.69
N PHE A 49 10.99 15.63 9.33
CA PHE A 49 9.74 14.98 9.66
C PHE A 49 9.84 14.29 11.03
N LYS A 50 8.77 14.39 11.82
CA LYS A 50 8.60 13.62 13.05
C LYS A 50 7.21 13.00 13.03
N ALA A 51 7.12 11.70 13.29
CA ALA A 51 5.88 10.92 13.15
C ALA A 51 4.70 11.50 13.95
N TYR A 52 4.94 12.07 15.14
CA TYR A 52 3.87 12.68 15.95
C TYR A 52 3.28 13.97 15.35
N ARG A 53 3.96 14.61 14.39
CA ARG A 53 3.45 15.77 13.64
C ARG A 53 2.86 15.38 12.29
N LYS A 54 2.46 14.12 12.11
CA LYS A 54 1.86 13.60 10.86
C LYS A 54 0.75 14.49 10.32
N ASP A 55 -0.13 15.01 11.17
CA ASP A 55 -1.30 15.77 10.71
C ASP A 55 -0.92 17.15 10.19
N GLU A 56 0.06 17.82 10.82
CA GLU A 56 0.64 19.08 10.32
C GLU A 56 1.39 18.85 9.01
N PHE A 57 2.19 17.79 8.97
CA PHE A 57 2.97 17.42 7.81
C PHE A 57 2.05 17.17 6.60
N VAL A 58 1.06 16.30 6.75
CA VAL A 58 0.15 15.94 5.67
C VAL A 58 -0.64 17.17 5.22
N LYS A 59 -1.11 18.02 6.14
CA LYS A 59 -1.72 19.31 5.78
C LYS A 59 -0.77 20.20 4.99
N ALA A 60 0.49 20.30 5.38
CA ALA A 60 1.48 21.12 4.66
C ALA A 60 1.74 20.55 3.26
N PHE A 61 1.85 19.24 3.12
CA PHE A 61 2.04 18.54 1.85
C PHE A 61 0.89 18.83 0.86
N PHE A 62 -0.37 18.62 1.27
CA PHE A 62 -1.53 18.85 0.40
C PHE A 62 -1.85 20.33 0.15
N ASN A 63 -1.29 21.25 0.94
CA ASN A 63 -1.38 22.70 0.68
C ASN A 63 -0.22 23.23 -0.16
N ASP A 64 0.79 22.41 -0.47
CA ASP A 64 1.92 22.83 -1.30
C ASP A 64 1.45 23.02 -2.77
N PRO A 65 1.73 24.18 -3.40
CA PRO A 65 1.34 24.44 -4.78
C PRO A 65 1.95 23.45 -5.78
N ASN A 66 3.16 22.96 -5.52
CA ASN A 66 3.83 21.99 -6.39
C ASN A 66 3.16 20.61 -6.30
N VAL A 67 2.78 20.19 -5.09
CA VAL A 67 1.98 18.98 -4.89
C VAL A 67 0.62 19.13 -5.57
N SER A 68 -0.04 20.27 -5.42
CA SER A 68 -1.35 20.51 -6.04
C SER A 68 -1.30 20.45 -7.57
N ALA A 69 -0.19 20.87 -8.16
CA ALA A 69 0.02 20.88 -9.60
C ALA A 69 0.45 19.53 -10.18
N ASN A 70 1.19 18.71 -9.41
CA ASN A 70 1.82 17.50 -9.93
C ASN A 70 1.28 16.19 -9.35
N LEU A 71 0.59 16.21 -8.22
CA LEU A 71 0.00 15.01 -7.63
C LEU A 71 -1.13 14.50 -8.52
N LYS A 72 -0.84 13.40 -9.22
CA LYS A 72 -1.78 12.71 -10.09
C LYS A 72 -2.72 11.83 -9.26
N LEU A 73 -4.00 11.98 -9.53
CA LEU A 73 -5.09 11.24 -8.95
C LEU A 73 -5.85 10.54 -10.07
N LEU A 74 -6.35 9.34 -9.79
CA LEU A 74 -7.23 8.63 -10.71
C LEU A 74 -8.68 9.00 -10.38
N THR A 75 -9.41 9.57 -11.34
CA THR A 75 -10.83 9.90 -11.19
C THR A 75 -11.71 8.65 -11.27
N ALA A 76 -12.97 8.76 -10.86
CA ALA A 76 -13.97 7.71 -11.06
C ALA A 76 -14.19 7.35 -12.55
N SER A 77 -13.90 8.28 -13.47
CA SER A 77 -13.91 8.01 -14.92
C SER A 77 -12.67 7.24 -15.42
N GLY A 78 -11.74 6.89 -14.54
CA GLY A 78 -10.49 6.20 -14.89
C GLY A 78 -9.48 7.10 -15.60
N GLN A 79 -9.64 8.42 -15.51
CA GLN A 79 -8.71 9.39 -16.10
C GLN A 79 -7.77 9.93 -15.04
N TRP A 80 -6.50 10.07 -15.40
CA TRP A 80 -5.52 10.74 -14.55
C TRP A 80 -5.74 12.24 -14.59
N THR A 81 -5.91 12.85 -13.42
CA THR A 81 -6.00 14.30 -13.24
C THR A 81 -5.06 14.75 -12.13
N THR A 82 -4.81 16.04 -12.01
CA THR A 82 -4.03 16.59 -10.89
C THR A 82 -4.97 17.00 -9.75
N LEU A 83 -4.45 17.09 -8.53
CA LEU A 83 -5.25 17.49 -7.36
C LEU A 83 -6.03 18.79 -7.63
N GLY A 84 -5.37 19.80 -8.21
CA GLY A 84 -5.97 20.98 -8.87
C GLY A 84 -6.85 21.89 -8.01
N THR A 85 -7.25 21.44 -6.82
CA THR A 85 -8.24 22.04 -5.94
C THR A 85 -7.82 21.87 -4.49
N LYS A 86 -8.26 22.80 -3.65
CA LYS A 86 -7.91 22.78 -2.23
C LYS A 86 -8.61 21.64 -1.51
N VAL A 87 -7.84 20.84 -0.78
CA VAL A 87 -8.39 19.74 0.03
C VAL A 87 -9.21 20.29 1.19
N LYS A 88 -10.44 19.79 1.37
CA LYS A 88 -11.35 20.25 2.43
C LYS A 88 -11.04 19.61 3.77
N LYS A 89 -10.76 18.31 3.76
CA LYS A 89 -10.45 17.52 4.94
C LYS A 89 -9.38 16.51 4.60
N ILE A 90 -8.44 16.31 5.52
CA ILE A 90 -7.39 15.31 5.39
C ILE A 90 -7.32 14.51 6.68
N GLU A 91 -7.25 13.19 6.55
CA GLU A 91 -7.05 12.27 7.65
C GLU A 91 -5.81 11.42 7.36
N ALA A 92 -4.95 11.25 8.36
CA ALA A 92 -3.75 10.42 8.25
C ALA A 92 -3.74 9.43 9.41
N ILE A 93 -3.72 8.14 9.09
CA ILE A 93 -3.70 7.02 10.04
C ILE A 93 -2.35 6.32 9.89
N VAL A 94 -1.67 6.06 11.01
CA VAL A 94 -0.42 5.29 11.00
C VAL A 94 -0.76 3.85 10.65
N VAL A 95 -0.04 3.28 9.69
CA VAL A 95 -0.14 1.86 9.33
C VAL A 95 1.09 1.16 9.93
N PRO A 96 0.92 0.15 10.79
CA PRO A 96 2.03 -0.65 11.31
C PRO A 96 2.88 -1.20 10.16
N CYS A 97 4.20 -1.11 10.29
CA CYS A 97 5.13 -1.62 9.30
C CYS A 97 6.31 -2.23 10.04
N THR A 98 6.11 -3.46 10.52
CA THR A 98 7.07 -4.18 11.36
C THR A 98 7.57 -5.46 10.70
N GLN A 99 6.83 -5.99 9.72
CA GLN A 99 7.15 -7.26 9.06
C GLN A 99 8.28 -7.13 8.03
N VAL A 100 9.45 -7.69 8.34
CA VAL A 100 10.63 -7.69 7.45
C VAL A 100 10.74 -8.92 6.54
N SER A 101 9.91 -9.95 6.77
CA SER A 101 10.02 -11.25 6.11
C SER A 101 8.73 -11.67 5.43
N MET A 102 8.86 -12.28 4.24
CA MET A 102 7.75 -12.92 3.53
C MET A 102 7.27 -14.22 4.20
N SER A 103 8.06 -14.78 5.13
CA SER A 103 7.64 -15.93 5.94
C SER A 103 6.38 -15.67 6.76
N PHE A 104 6.01 -14.40 6.91
CA PHE A 104 4.72 -13.98 7.43
C PHE A 104 3.53 -14.69 6.76
N PHE A 105 3.64 -15.04 5.47
CA PHE A 105 2.60 -15.71 4.69
C PHE A 105 2.73 -17.24 4.66
N ASP A 106 3.76 -17.84 5.27
CA ASP A 106 3.97 -19.31 5.25
C ASP A 106 2.80 -20.07 5.86
N ARG A 107 2.10 -19.45 6.82
CA ARG A 107 0.87 -19.95 7.43
C ARG A 107 -0.25 -20.29 6.43
N LEU A 108 -0.26 -19.67 5.24
CA LEU A 108 -1.20 -20.00 4.17
C LEU A 108 -1.01 -21.44 3.66
N TYR A 109 0.23 -21.94 3.69
CA TYR A 109 0.54 -23.33 3.37
C TYR A 109 0.20 -24.26 4.54
N SER A 110 0.58 -23.87 5.76
CA SER A 110 0.41 -24.72 6.96
C SER A 110 -1.05 -25.05 7.26
N GLU A 111 -1.97 -24.12 6.99
CA GLU A 111 -3.40 -24.25 7.31
C GLU A 111 -4.25 -24.66 6.10
N GLY A 112 -3.61 -25.08 4.99
CA GLY A 112 -4.32 -25.66 3.85
C GLY A 112 -5.05 -24.69 2.92
N VAL A 113 -4.86 -23.37 3.08
CA VAL A 113 -5.35 -22.36 2.12
C VAL A 113 -4.66 -22.51 0.76
N VAL A 114 -3.40 -22.92 0.79
CA VAL A 114 -2.56 -23.19 -0.39
C VAL A 114 -1.95 -24.58 -0.28
N ARG A 115 -2.01 -25.34 -1.38
CA ARG A 115 -1.42 -26.67 -1.47
C ARG A 115 0.10 -26.60 -1.45
N GLU A 116 0.77 -27.71 -1.14
CA GLU A 116 2.24 -27.83 -1.21
C GLU A 116 2.80 -27.46 -2.59
N THR A 117 2.02 -27.67 -3.65
CA THR A 117 2.34 -27.30 -5.03
C THR A 117 2.26 -25.80 -5.31
N GLY A 118 1.81 -24.99 -4.35
CA GLY A 118 1.59 -23.54 -4.49
C GLY A 118 0.22 -23.17 -5.06
N HIS A 119 -0.62 -24.14 -5.41
CA HIS A 119 -1.97 -23.89 -5.91
C HIS A 119 -2.92 -23.47 -4.79
N ILE A 120 -3.66 -22.38 -5.01
CA ILE A 120 -4.65 -21.87 -4.06
C ILE A 120 -5.87 -22.81 -4.09
N VAL A 121 -6.36 -23.18 -2.91
CA VAL A 121 -7.54 -24.04 -2.79
C VAL A 121 -8.79 -23.29 -3.27
N LYS A 122 -9.51 -23.90 -4.21
CA LYS A 122 -10.76 -23.36 -4.76
C LYS A 122 -11.92 -23.62 -3.81
N CYS A 123 -12.89 -22.71 -3.84
CA CYS A 123 -14.15 -22.84 -3.11
C CYS A 123 -15.34 -22.68 -4.06
N TYR A 124 -16.55 -22.82 -3.53
CA TYR A 124 -17.75 -22.44 -4.28
C TYR A 124 -17.74 -20.95 -4.56
N ASP A 125 -18.17 -20.59 -5.77
CA ASP A 125 -18.27 -19.21 -6.19
C ASP A 125 -19.30 -18.46 -5.31
N ASP A 126 -18.85 -17.36 -4.73
CA ASP A 126 -19.64 -16.46 -3.92
C ASP A 126 -19.26 -15.00 -4.23
N TYR A 127 -20.01 -14.05 -3.68
CA TYR A 127 -19.77 -12.62 -3.85
C TYR A 127 -19.83 -11.89 -2.52
N TYR A 128 -18.79 -11.11 -2.24
CA TYR A 128 -18.75 -10.22 -1.09
C TYR A 128 -18.50 -8.79 -1.56
N ASP A 129 -19.42 -7.87 -1.26
CA ASP A 129 -19.35 -6.46 -1.70
C ASP A 129 -19.08 -6.28 -3.21
N GLY A 130 -19.64 -7.19 -4.04
CA GLY A 130 -19.45 -7.19 -5.49
C GLY A 130 -18.08 -7.71 -5.95
N ILE A 131 -17.28 -8.27 -5.06
CA ILE A 131 -16.02 -8.97 -5.37
C ILE A 131 -16.31 -10.47 -5.46
N PRO A 132 -15.99 -11.13 -6.59
CA PRO A 132 -16.10 -12.58 -6.71
C PRO A 132 -15.08 -13.30 -5.80
N ILE A 133 -15.58 -14.26 -5.04
CA ILE A 133 -14.81 -15.18 -4.19
C ILE A 133 -14.92 -16.57 -4.80
N SER A 134 -13.81 -17.11 -5.27
CA SER A 134 -13.72 -18.45 -5.89
C SER A 134 -12.59 -19.31 -5.31
N ASP A 135 -11.96 -18.82 -4.24
CA ASP A 135 -10.88 -19.51 -3.54
C ASP A 135 -10.82 -19.14 -2.05
N GLU A 136 -10.19 -20.04 -1.29
CA GLU A 136 -10.00 -19.90 0.15
C GLU A 136 -9.11 -18.70 0.51
N LEU A 137 -8.18 -18.30 -0.36
CA LEU A 137 -7.35 -17.12 -0.13
C LEU A 137 -8.21 -15.86 -0.03
N ARG A 138 -9.18 -15.67 -0.92
CA ARG A 138 -10.09 -14.51 -0.87
C ARG A 138 -11.01 -14.54 0.33
N LYS A 139 -11.44 -15.72 0.78
CA LYS A 139 -12.19 -15.86 2.04
C LYS A 139 -11.36 -15.37 3.21
N VAL A 140 -10.12 -15.84 3.36
CA VAL A 140 -9.20 -15.36 4.41
C VAL A 140 -9.05 -13.84 4.40
N LEU A 141 -8.98 -13.23 3.21
CA LEU A 141 -8.75 -11.80 3.06
C LEU A 141 -10.00 -10.93 3.30
N LEU A 142 -11.21 -11.44 3.02
CA LEU A 142 -12.45 -10.66 3.00
C LEU A 142 -13.47 -11.06 4.07
N LEU A 143 -13.64 -12.36 4.33
CA LEU A 143 -14.75 -12.89 5.11
C LEU A 143 -14.34 -13.07 6.57
N GLU A 144 -14.90 -12.23 7.44
CA GLU A 144 -14.69 -12.28 8.90
C GLU A 144 -15.22 -13.56 9.55
N ASP A 145 -16.19 -14.19 8.91
CA ASP A 145 -16.83 -15.44 9.31
C ASP A 145 -16.22 -16.69 8.65
N SER A 146 -15.13 -16.55 7.90
CA SER A 146 -14.45 -17.72 7.30
C SER A 146 -13.70 -18.54 8.34
N ASP A 147 -13.67 -19.86 8.15
CA ASP A 147 -12.95 -20.81 9.02
C ASP A 147 -11.45 -20.46 9.19
N HIS A 148 -10.88 -19.75 8.21
CA HIS A 148 -9.48 -19.35 8.19
C HIS A 148 -9.27 -17.85 8.47
N PHE A 149 -10.27 -17.11 8.96
CA PHE A 149 -10.11 -15.69 9.27
C PHE A 149 -9.05 -15.46 10.35
N ASP A 150 -9.02 -16.28 11.39
CA ASP A 150 -8.09 -16.11 12.52
C ASP A 150 -6.64 -16.50 12.20
N LEU A 151 -6.37 -16.98 10.99
CA LEU A 151 -5.03 -17.26 10.47
C LEU A 151 -4.10 -16.03 10.56
N PHE A 152 -4.68 -14.85 10.40
CA PHE A 152 -4.03 -13.57 10.69
C PHE A 152 -4.81 -12.84 11.78
N SER A 153 -4.17 -12.59 12.92
CA SER A 153 -4.71 -11.74 13.98
C SER A 153 -5.05 -10.33 13.47
N GLN A 154 -5.88 -9.61 14.22
CA GLN A 154 -6.24 -8.24 13.87
C GLN A 154 -5.02 -7.34 13.65
N SER A 155 -4.00 -7.44 14.51
CA SER A 155 -2.75 -6.70 14.34
C SER A 155 -1.99 -7.09 13.08
N ASN A 156 -1.99 -8.37 12.71
CA ASN A 156 -1.38 -8.84 11.46
C ASN A 156 -2.11 -8.30 10.23
N ARG A 157 -3.44 -8.16 10.31
CA ARG A 157 -4.28 -7.63 9.22
C ARG A 157 -4.07 -6.12 8.99
N GLU A 158 -3.61 -5.41 10.01
CA GLU A 158 -3.30 -3.98 9.95
C GLU A 158 -1.89 -3.70 9.46
N GLU A 159 -1.00 -4.69 9.44
CA GLU A 159 0.37 -4.55 8.92
C GLU A 159 0.39 -4.12 7.45
N PHE A 160 1.31 -3.22 7.11
CA PHE A 160 1.46 -2.69 5.76
C PHE A 160 1.73 -3.79 4.74
N LEU A 161 2.56 -4.79 5.10
CA LEU A 161 2.85 -5.93 4.24
C LEU A 161 1.57 -6.73 3.92
N PHE A 162 0.71 -6.95 4.92
CA PHE A 162 -0.57 -7.64 4.71
C PHE A 162 -1.53 -6.79 3.88
N CYS A 163 -1.64 -5.48 4.15
CA CYS A 163 -2.48 -4.58 3.38
C CYS A 163 -2.08 -4.55 1.90
N LEU A 164 -0.78 -4.55 1.62
CA LEU A 164 -0.23 -4.57 0.25
C LEU A 164 -0.57 -5.89 -0.45
N PHE A 165 -0.32 -7.02 0.22
CA PHE A 165 -0.66 -8.35 -0.30
C PHE A 165 -2.16 -8.49 -0.57
N LYS A 166 -3.00 -8.11 0.40
CA LYS A 166 -4.47 -8.10 0.26
C LYS A 166 -4.88 -7.28 -0.96
N HIS A 167 -4.30 -6.10 -1.16
CA HIS A 167 -4.62 -5.26 -2.31
C HIS A 167 -4.27 -5.93 -3.65
N LEU A 168 -3.12 -6.61 -3.73
CA LEU A 168 -2.69 -7.34 -4.92
C LEU A 168 -3.58 -8.56 -5.21
N CYS A 169 -3.95 -9.33 -4.18
CA CYS A 169 -4.81 -10.50 -4.34
C CYS A 169 -6.24 -10.13 -4.71
N LEU A 170 -6.82 -9.09 -4.09
CA LEU A 170 -8.17 -8.64 -4.44
C LEU A 170 -8.21 -7.94 -5.80
N GLY A 171 -7.14 -7.23 -6.15
CA GLY A 171 -7.00 -6.53 -7.40
C GLY A 171 -8.09 -5.48 -7.63
N GLY A 172 -8.41 -5.25 -8.90
CA GLY A 172 -9.55 -4.44 -9.34
C GLY A 172 -10.54 -5.27 -10.17
N THR A 173 -11.54 -4.65 -10.78
CA THR A 173 -12.67 -5.33 -11.47
C THR A 173 -12.29 -6.12 -12.73
N LEU A 174 -11.02 -6.16 -13.15
CA LEU A 174 -10.51 -7.19 -14.07
C LEU A 174 -9.68 -8.12 -13.22
N CYS A 175 -10.20 -9.32 -13.04
CA CYS A 175 -9.62 -10.39 -12.26
C CYS A 175 -8.17 -10.64 -12.62
N GLN A 176 -7.27 -10.36 -11.67
CA GLN A 176 -5.91 -10.90 -11.67
C GLN A 176 -5.94 -12.20 -10.88
N PHE A 177 -6.81 -13.14 -11.27
CA PHE A 177 -6.86 -14.44 -10.62
C PHE A 177 -5.62 -15.22 -11.04
N GLU A 178 -4.72 -15.42 -10.09
CA GLU A 178 -3.69 -16.44 -10.22
C GLU A 178 -4.20 -17.68 -9.50
N ASP A 179 -4.05 -18.85 -10.12
CA ASP A 179 -4.35 -20.13 -9.47
C ASP A 179 -3.25 -20.57 -8.49
N VAL A 180 -2.14 -19.83 -8.47
CA VAL A 180 -0.95 -20.09 -7.66
C VAL A 180 -0.60 -18.88 -6.80
N LEU A 181 -0.13 -19.13 -5.58
CA LEU A 181 0.20 -18.08 -4.62
C LEU A 181 1.52 -17.33 -4.97
N GLY A 182 2.48 -18.03 -5.59
CA GLY A 182 3.83 -17.53 -5.83
C GLY A 182 3.92 -16.15 -6.50
N PRO A 183 3.22 -15.89 -7.62
CA PRO A 183 3.22 -14.59 -8.29
C PRO A 183 2.76 -13.43 -7.39
N TYR A 184 1.77 -13.66 -6.52
CA TYR A 184 1.34 -12.63 -5.56
C TYR A 184 2.44 -12.33 -4.54
N LEU A 185 3.10 -13.36 -4.00
CA LEU A 185 4.18 -13.18 -3.01
C LEU A 185 5.37 -12.44 -3.63
N GLU A 186 5.80 -12.83 -4.83
CA GLU A 186 6.95 -12.19 -5.49
C GLU A 186 6.62 -10.74 -5.88
N THR A 187 5.42 -10.46 -6.37
CA THR A 187 4.98 -9.09 -6.66
C THR A 187 4.89 -8.25 -5.39
N THR A 188 4.33 -8.80 -4.31
CA THR A 188 4.25 -8.13 -3.00
C THR A 188 5.65 -7.81 -2.48
N LYS A 189 6.57 -8.76 -2.54
CA LYS A 189 7.94 -8.62 -2.08
C LYS A 189 8.71 -7.57 -2.87
N ALA A 190 8.58 -7.56 -4.19
CA ALA A 190 9.20 -6.55 -5.04
C ALA A 190 8.68 -5.14 -4.71
N LEU A 191 7.36 -4.99 -4.67
CA LEU A 191 6.73 -3.70 -4.36
C LEU A 191 7.04 -3.24 -2.93
N TYR A 192 7.02 -4.15 -1.95
CA TYR A 192 7.38 -3.83 -0.57
C TYR A 192 8.82 -3.32 -0.47
N LYS A 193 9.78 -3.98 -1.13
CA LYS A 193 11.18 -3.54 -1.15
C LYS A 193 11.39 -2.18 -1.82
N ASP A 194 10.62 -1.87 -2.86
CA ASP A 194 10.68 -0.57 -3.53
C ASP A 194 10.07 0.55 -2.67
N LEU A 195 9.12 0.20 -1.79
CA LEU A 195 8.39 1.14 -0.96
C LEU A 195 8.96 1.31 0.45
N ILE A 196 9.76 0.39 0.97
CA ILE A 196 10.30 0.49 2.33
C ILE A 196 11.82 0.63 2.34
N SER A 197 12.34 1.39 3.31
CA SER A 197 13.76 1.45 3.62
C SER A 197 14.03 0.68 4.90
N VAL A 198 15.13 -0.05 4.87
CA VAL A 198 15.63 -0.81 6.01
C VAL A 198 17.08 -0.46 6.26
N GLN A 199 17.47 -0.49 7.52
CA GLN A 199 18.87 -0.40 7.95
C GLN A 199 19.21 -1.62 8.80
N LYS A 200 20.50 -1.92 8.90
CA LYS A 200 20.96 -2.89 9.90
C LYS A 200 21.24 -2.16 11.19
N ASP A 201 20.69 -2.68 12.27
CA ASP A 201 20.98 -2.18 13.60
C ASP A 201 22.49 -2.39 13.91
N PRO A 202 23.22 -1.36 14.35
CA PRO A 202 24.65 -1.45 14.58
C PRO A 202 25.06 -2.44 15.68
N GLU A 203 24.18 -2.67 16.66
CA GLU A 203 24.48 -3.50 17.84
C GLU A 203 24.00 -4.94 17.63
N THR A 204 22.74 -5.11 17.26
CA THR A 204 22.07 -6.42 17.13
C THR A 204 22.30 -7.08 15.77
N LYS A 205 22.72 -6.30 14.75
CA LYS A 205 22.85 -6.72 13.34
C LYS A 205 21.53 -7.13 12.68
N GLU A 206 20.40 -6.94 13.36
CA GLU A 206 19.08 -7.23 12.83
C GLU A 206 18.65 -6.15 11.82
N ILE A 207 17.74 -6.52 10.92
CA ILE A 207 17.20 -5.60 9.92
C ILE A 207 16.04 -4.85 10.57
N ILE A 208 16.13 -3.53 10.64
CA ILE A 208 15.09 -2.65 11.18
C ILE A 208 14.52 -1.76 10.07
N ILE A 209 13.20 -1.57 10.09
CA ILE A 209 12.50 -0.70 9.14
C ILE A 209 12.66 0.75 9.59
N THR A 210 13.09 1.63 8.68
CA THR A 210 13.24 3.06 8.93
C THR A 210 12.07 3.88 8.39
N SER A 211 11.30 3.30 7.47
CA SER A 211 10.13 3.94 6.88
C SER A 211 8.97 4.05 7.86
N THR A 212 8.23 5.15 7.78
CA THR A 212 6.94 5.31 8.48
C THR A 212 5.81 5.30 7.45
N ILE A 213 4.78 4.48 7.65
CA ILE A 213 3.69 4.33 6.69
C ILE A 213 2.43 5.01 7.22
N PHE A 214 1.74 5.75 6.35
CA PHE A 214 0.45 6.35 6.67
C PHE A 214 -0.58 6.04 5.59
N LYS A 215 -1.78 5.69 6.02
CA LYS A 215 -2.98 5.69 5.17
C LYS A 215 -3.56 7.10 5.23
N VAL A 216 -3.66 7.77 4.09
CA VAL A 216 -4.13 9.14 3.99
C VAL A 216 -5.40 9.22 3.15
N SER A 217 -6.45 9.77 3.77
CA SER A 217 -7.73 10.06 3.11
C SER A 217 -7.82 11.56 2.87
N ALA A 218 -7.87 11.96 1.60
CA ALA A 218 -8.04 13.35 1.22
C ALA A 218 -9.44 13.54 0.62
N TYR A 219 -10.23 14.40 1.27
CA TYR A 219 -11.58 14.74 0.84
C TYR A 219 -11.51 16.03 0.01
N VAL A 220 -11.48 15.88 -1.31
CA VAL A 220 -11.76 16.96 -2.27
C VAL A 220 -13.22 16.82 -2.74
N SER A 221 -13.64 17.59 -3.75
CA SER A 221 -14.94 17.38 -4.40
C SER A 221 -15.12 15.94 -4.95
N ILE A 222 -14.03 15.17 -5.00
CA ILE A 222 -13.95 13.74 -5.27
C ILE A 222 -13.29 13.08 -4.03
N ASN A 223 -13.88 12.04 -3.45
CA ASN A 223 -13.23 11.31 -2.34
C ASN A 223 -12.11 10.43 -2.89
N PHE A 224 -10.92 10.49 -2.30
CA PHE A 224 -9.78 9.68 -2.73
C PHE A 224 -8.94 9.16 -1.55
N LEU A 225 -8.42 7.94 -1.66
CA LEU A 225 -7.66 7.25 -0.62
C LEU A 225 -6.26 6.88 -1.14
N SER A 226 -5.21 7.40 -0.51
CA SER A 226 -3.82 7.00 -0.79
C SER A 226 -3.18 6.29 0.40
N LEU A 227 -2.27 5.36 0.08
CA LEU A 227 -1.21 4.97 1.01
C LEU A 227 -0.01 5.87 0.74
N ILE A 228 0.47 6.57 1.77
CA ILE A 228 1.66 7.41 1.73
C ILE A 228 2.74 6.74 2.59
N THR A 229 3.82 6.34 1.95
CA THR A 229 5.01 5.82 2.63
C THR A 229 6.03 6.94 2.78
N PHE A 230 6.59 7.10 3.97
CA PHE A 230 7.59 8.11 4.30
C PHE A 230 8.93 7.41 4.51
N HIS A 231 9.96 7.89 3.83
CA HIS A 231 11.34 7.48 4.07
C HIS A 231 12.08 8.60 4.80
N GLN A 232 12.79 8.23 5.88
CA GLN A 232 13.78 9.08 6.55
C GLN A 232 15.20 8.68 6.12
#